data_AF-A0A378BZR0-F1
#
_entry.id   AF-A0A378BZR0-F1
#
_cell.length_a   1.000
_cell.length_b   1.000
_cell.length_c   1.000
_cell.angle_alpha   90.00
_cell.angle_beta   90.00
_cell.angle_gamma   90.00
#
_symmetry.space_group_name_H-M   'P 1'
#
loop_
_entity.id
_entity.type
_entity.pdbx_description
1 polymer ?
#
loop_
_entity_poly.entity_id
_entity_poly.type
_entity_poly.pdbx_seq_one_letter_code
_entity_poly.pdbx_strand_id
1 'polypeptide(L)'
;MVTVSREQELLRSQSASAILAGEFDADQVLLPYQRRWIADPAQLKIAEKSRRTGLTWAEAAEAALNGSMSVSAGGCDTFYVGTTKDMAREFIDACAMWAKAYDWAASDIGEEVLEDEDKDILVYVINFASGFKIKALSSNPSNLRGMQGNVIIDEAAFQKDLAAVLKAALALTMWGSKVRLISTHNGIENLFNTIITDSRAGKKRYSVHRIDIELAINEGCTVVSARSPKRRGHLMLRMNGWRTCSVIQRPKKTPARNTMRAKKRRWDLSGPFRSRTSSAWFRSRSALHRHDRIQRHPRRNTRTGNAGMAGEGCPA
;
A
#
# COMPACT_ATOMS: atom_id res chain seq x y z
N MET A 1 -4.56 25.83 30.69
CA MET A 1 -3.27 25.34 30.15
C MET A 1 -3.27 23.83 30.24
N VAL A 2 -3.29 23.13 29.11
CA VAL A 2 -3.19 21.67 29.08
C VAL A 2 -1.71 21.34 29.33
N THR A 3 -1.39 20.76 30.48
CA THR A 3 -0.05 20.26 30.79
C THR A 3 0.23 19.05 29.91
N VAL A 4 1.06 19.26 28.90
CA VAL A 4 1.61 18.21 28.03
C VAL A 4 2.52 17.32 28.88
N SER A 5 2.38 16.00 28.76
CA SER A 5 3.15 15.07 29.60
C SER A 5 4.62 15.02 29.16
N ARG A 6 5.52 14.68 30.08
CA ARG A 6 6.96 14.49 29.79
C ARG A 6 7.21 13.46 28.69
N GLU A 7 6.32 12.50 28.52
CA GLU A 7 6.36 11.51 27.42
C GLU A 7 6.00 12.15 26.07
N GLN A 8 4.99 13.05 26.05
CA GLN A 8 4.65 13.84 24.85
C GLN A 8 5.78 14.82 24.48
N GLU A 9 6.52 15.32 25.47
CA GLU A 9 7.69 16.19 25.27
C GLU A 9 8.92 15.41 24.77
N LEU A 10 9.12 14.17 25.24
CA LEU A 10 10.15 13.26 24.72
C LEU A 10 9.86 12.80 23.28
N LEU A 11 8.60 12.54 22.93
CA LEU A 11 8.21 12.24 21.55
C LEU A 11 8.44 13.45 20.62
N ARG A 12 8.13 14.67 21.08
CA ARG A 12 8.53 15.91 20.38
C ARG A 12 10.05 16.03 20.25
N SER A 13 10.80 15.60 21.27
CA SER A 13 12.27 15.63 21.26
C SER A 13 12.88 14.69 20.23
N GLN A 14 12.27 13.55 19.89
CA GLN A 14 12.83 12.65 18.88
C GLN A 14 12.71 13.22 17.46
N SER A 15 11.52 13.72 17.09
CA SER A 15 11.34 14.39 15.80
C SER A 15 12.15 15.68 15.71
N ALA A 16 12.20 16.46 16.79
CA ALA A 16 13.03 17.67 16.85
C ALA A 16 14.54 17.36 16.78
N SER A 17 15.01 16.31 17.46
CA SER A 17 16.40 15.87 17.40
C SER A 17 16.80 15.36 16.02
N ALA A 18 15.92 14.61 15.33
CA ALA A 18 16.18 14.16 13.96
C ALA A 18 16.28 15.34 12.97
N ILE A 19 15.44 16.37 13.16
CA ILE A 19 15.51 17.63 12.40
C ILE A 19 16.81 18.38 12.71
N LEU A 20 17.18 18.50 13.99
CA LEU A 20 18.39 19.22 14.43
C LEU A 20 19.69 18.49 14.06
N ALA A 21 19.66 17.16 13.95
CA ALA A 21 20.78 16.33 13.52
C ALA A 21 20.98 16.32 11.99
N GLY A 22 20.09 16.94 11.22
CA GLY A 22 20.13 16.94 9.75
C GLY A 22 19.77 15.58 9.14
N GLU A 23 19.18 14.67 9.91
CA GLU A 23 18.74 13.34 9.45
C GLU A 23 17.39 13.41 8.72
N PHE A 24 16.60 14.46 8.97
CA PHE A 24 15.36 14.73 8.27
C PHE A 24 15.63 15.54 6.99
N ASP A 25 15.36 14.91 5.84
CA ASP A 25 15.33 15.56 4.53
C ASP A 25 13.87 15.85 4.15
N ALA A 26 13.49 17.13 4.11
CA ALA A 26 12.14 17.56 3.78
C ALA A 26 11.72 17.18 2.34
N ASP A 27 12.69 16.94 1.46
CA ASP A 27 12.44 16.53 0.07
C ASP A 27 12.25 15.00 -0.06
N GLN A 28 12.43 14.25 1.03
CA GLN A 28 12.32 12.79 1.05
C GLN A 28 11.17 12.31 1.95
N VAL A 29 10.07 11.91 1.32
CA VAL A 29 8.89 11.37 2.04
C VAL A 29 9.07 9.90 2.43
N LEU A 30 9.79 9.12 1.61
CA LEU A 30 9.98 7.68 1.81
C LEU A 30 11.31 7.36 2.49
N LEU A 31 11.27 6.42 3.45
CA LEU A 31 12.46 5.94 4.15
C LEU A 31 13.41 5.17 3.20
N PRO A 32 14.72 5.10 3.48
CA PRO A 32 15.68 4.44 2.60
C PRO A 32 15.31 3.02 2.15
N TYR A 33 14.88 2.11 3.05
CA TYR A 33 14.42 0.76 2.66
C TYR A 33 13.16 0.78 1.80
N GLN A 34 12.26 1.75 2.01
CA GLN A 34 11.04 1.91 1.20
C GLN A 34 11.41 2.34 -0.22
N ARG A 35 12.37 3.25 -0.37
CA ARG A 35 12.90 3.65 -1.68
C ARG A 35 13.58 2.49 -2.40
N ARG A 36 14.43 1.72 -1.69
CA ARG A 36 15.07 0.51 -2.25
C ARG A 36 14.04 -0.52 -2.69
N TRP A 37 12.96 -0.68 -1.91
CA TRP A 37 11.84 -1.53 -2.28
C TRP A 37 11.20 -1.04 -3.59
N ILE A 38 10.76 0.20 -3.69
CA ILE A 38 10.10 0.74 -4.90
C ILE A 38 11.02 0.70 -6.12
N ALA A 39 12.30 1.04 -5.96
CA ALA A 39 13.27 1.09 -7.04
C ALA A 39 13.61 -0.28 -7.64
N ASP A 40 13.29 -1.38 -6.96
CA ASP A 40 13.56 -2.73 -7.45
C ASP A 40 12.66 -3.07 -8.66
N PRO A 41 13.25 -3.27 -9.86
CA PRO A 41 12.51 -3.53 -11.08
C PRO A 41 12.05 -4.99 -11.22
N ALA A 42 12.41 -5.87 -10.27
CA ALA A 42 12.11 -7.29 -10.37
C ALA A 42 10.62 -7.55 -10.64
N GLN A 43 10.38 -8.50 -11.56
CA GLN A 43 9.03 -8.93 -11.91
C GLN A 43 8.31 -9.52 -10.70
N LEU A 44 9.04 -10.20 -9.81
CA LEU A 44 8.56 -10.57 -8.50
C LEU A 44 9.59 -10.18 -7.43
N LYS A 45 9.15 -9.36 -6.48
CA LYS A 45 9.93 -9.00 -5.27
C LYS A 45 9.16 -9.40 -4.01
N ILE A 46 9.90 -9.86 -3.00
CA ILE A 46 9.41 -10.37 -1.74
C ILE A 46 9.94 -9.50 -0.62
N ALA A 47 9.08 -9.01 0.25
CA ALA A 47 9.45 -8.33 1.48
C ALA A 47 9.27 -9.25 2.68
N GLU A 48 10.39 -9.74 3.20
CA GLU A 48 10.48 -10.34 4.53
C GLU A 48 10.62 -9.21 5.56
N LYS A 49 9.49 -8.70 6.05
CA LYS A 49 9.46 -7.51 6.92
C LYS A 49 9.04 -7.80 8.35
N SER A 50 9.45 -6.93 9.27
CA SER A 50 8.87 -6.83 10.61
C SER A 50 7.54 -6.08 10.58
N ARG A 51 6.72 -6.22 11.63
CA ARG A 51 5.50 -5.40 11.76
C ARG A 51 5.89 -3.93 11.95
N ARG A 52 4.98 -3.02 11.57
CA ARG A 52 5.10 -1.56 11.76
C ARG A 52 6.28 -0.90 11.03
N THR A 53 6.70 -1.46 9.89
CA THR A 53 7.71 -0.86 9.01
C THR A 53 7.10 0.07 7.94
N GLY A 54 5.78 0.23 7.88
CA GLY A 54 5.13 1.10 6.89
C GLY A 54 5.36 0.70 5.41
N LEU A 55 5.83 -0.52 5.13
CA LEU A 55 6.16 -0.92 3.76
C LEU A 55 4.93 -0.97 2.84
N THR A 56 3.78 -1.47 3.32
CA THR A 56 2.52 -1.48 2.57
C THR A 56 2.07 -0.06 2.18
N TRP A 57 2.32 0.94 3.04
CA TRP A 57 2.02 2.33 2.74
C TRP A 57 2.95 2.92 1.67
N ALA A 58 4.22 2.49 1.63
CA ALA A 58 5.13 2.83 0.54
C ALA A 58 4.76 2.13 -0.77
N GLU A 59 4.31 0.87 -0.71
CA GLU A 59 3.80 0.16 -1.89
C GLU A 59 2.55 0.85 -2.46
N ALA A 60 1.66 1.39 -1.61
CA ALA A 60 0.53 2.20 -2.07
C ALA A 60 0.98 3.44 -2.86
N ALA A 61 2.17 3.98 -2.59
CA ALA A 61 2.77 5.08 -3.34
C ALA A 61 3.16 4.63 -4.77
N GLU A 62 3.78 3.44 -4.92
CA GLU A 62 4.12 2.83 -6.22
C GLU A 62 2.83 2.50 -7.00
N ALA A 63 1.81 1.95 -6.33
CA ALA A 63 0.52 1.62 -6.94
C ALA A 63 -0.23 2.86 -7.45
N ALA A 64 -0.33 3.92 -6.63
CA ALA A 64 -0.93 5.18 -7.02
C ALA A 64 -0.20 5.83 -8.20
N LEU A 65 1.14 5.82 -8.19
CA LEU A 65 1.94 6.33 -9.29
C LEU A 65 1.67 5.55 -10.58
N ASN A 66 1.77 4.22 -10.54
CA ASN A 66 1.52 3.36 -11.71
C ASN A 66 0.10 3.53 -12.28
N GLY A 67 -0.92 3.55 -11.41
CA GLY A 67 -2.31 3.75 -11.82
C GLY A 67 -2.52 5.11 -12.46
N SER A 68 -1.77 6.11 -12.04
CA SER A 68 -1.91 7.47 -12.55
C SER A 68 -1.21 7.67 -13.91
N MET A 69 -0.20 6.85 -14.26
CA MET A 69 0.65 7.02 -15.45
C MET A 69 -0.04 6.64 -16.76
N SER A 70 0.42 7.22 -17.88
CA SER A 70 -0.03 6.81 -19.21
C SER A 70 0.55 5.45 -19.60
N VAL A 71 -0.07 4.78 -20.57
CA VAL A 71 0.42 3.49 -21.12
C VAL A 71 1.88 3.60 -21.56
N SER A 72 2.26 4.68 -22.28
CA SER A 72 3.63 4.88 -22.78
C SER A 72 4.66 5.10 -21.67
N ALA A 73 4.23 5.62 -20.52
CA ALA A 73 5.08 5.80 -19.35
C ALA A 73 5.16 4.52 -18.49
N GLY A 74 4.42 3.47 -18.84
CA GLY A 74 4.39 2.20 -18.11
C GLY A 74 3.28 2.11 -17.06
N GLY A 75 2.24 2.95 -17.16
CA GLY A 75 1.07 2.84 -16.29
C GLY A 75 0.33 1.52 -16.48
N CYS A 76 -0.31 1.05 -15.42
CA CYS A 76 -1.06 -0.20 -15.42
C CYS A 76 -2.04 -0.28 -14.25
N ASP A 77 -2.99 -1.22 -14.34
CA ASP A 77 -3.85 -1.59 -13.22
C ASP A 77 -3.02 -2.19 -12.07
N THR A 78 -3.54 -2.09 -10.85
CA THR A 78 -2.98 -2.75 -9.66
C THR A 78 -4.07 -3.44 -8.85
N PHE A 79 -3.83 -4.70 -8.48
CA PHE A 79 -4.72 -5.53 -7.70
C PHE A 79 -4.10 -5.84 -6.34
N TYR A 80 -4.75 -5.38 -5.27
CA TYR A 80 -4.33 -5.63 -3.90
C TYR A 80 -5.12 -6.81 -3.34
N VAL A 81 -4.42 -7.78 -2.76
CA VAL A 81 -4.99 -8.97 -2.11
C VAL A 81 -4.54 -8.99 -0.66
N GLY A 82 -5.44 -8.53 0.23
CA GLY A 82 -5.26 -8.59 1.67
C GLY A 82 -5.90 -9.84 2.29
N THR A 83 -5.79 -9.99 3.62
CA THR A 83 -6.46 -11.08 4.35
C THR A 83 -7.85 -10.68 4.86
N THR A 84 -8.10 -9.38 5.04
CA THR A 84 -9.37 -8.83 5.55
C THR A 84 -9.87 -7.65 4.73
N LYS A 85 -11.17 -7.33 4.85
CA LYS A 85 -11.80 -6.17 4.21
C LYS A 85 -11.28 -4.84 4.74
N ASP A 86 -10.94 -4.77 6.03
CA ASP A 86 -10.40 -3.55 6.64
C ASP A 86 -9.00 -3.22 6.08
N MET A 87 -8.14 -4.24 5.91
CA MET A 87 -6.85 -4.06 5.26
C MET A 87 -6.98 -3.58 3.81
N ALA A 88 -7.97 -4.10 3.07
CA ALA A 88 -8.28 -3.65 1.72
C ALA A 88 -8.70 -2.17 1.70
N ARG A 89 -9.53 -1.75 2.64
CA ARG A 89 -9.95 -0.35 2.78
C ARG A 89 -8.77 0.55 3.14
N GLU A 90 -7.96 0.18 4.13
CA GLU A 90 -6.78 0.94 4.54
C GLU A 90 -5.78 1.13 3.39
N PHE A 91 -5.57 0.09 2.56
CA PHE A 91 -4.70 0.18 1.40
C PHE A 91 -5.24 1.16 0.35
N ILE A 92 -6.54 1.11 0.08
CA ILE A 92 -7.20 2.01 -0.87
C ILE A 92 -7.17 3.45 -0.37
N ASP A 93 -7.43 3.69 0.92
CA ASP A 93 -7.31 5.01 1.53
C ASP A 93 -5.88 5.57 1.40
N ALA A 94 -4.86 4.72 1.60
CA ALA A 94 -3.46 5.11 1.37
C ALA A 94 -3.17 5.44 -0.09
N CYS A 95 -3.70 4.66 -1.04
CA CYS A 95 -3.56 4.94 -2.48
C CYS A 95 -4.24 6.27 -2.86
N ALA A 96 -5.43 6.54 -2.34
CA ALA A 96 -6.15 7.79 -2.59
C ALA A 96 -5.41 9.01 -2.01
N MET A 97 -4.81 8.86 -0.83
CA MET A 97 -3.94 9.88 -0.23
C MET A 97 -2.73 10.17 -1.14
N TRP A 98 -2.06 9.15 -1.66
CA TRP A 98 -0.93 9.32 -2.59
C TRP A 98 -1.35 9.91 -3.93
N ALA A 99 -2.46 9.47 -4.50
CA ALA A 99 -2.98 10.02 -5.75
C ALA A 99 -3.23 11.53 -5.65
N LYS A 100 -3.80 11.97 -4.51
CA LYS A 100 -3.97 13.40 -4.19
C LYS A 100 -2.62 14.11 -4.03
N ALA A 101 -1.64 13.48 -3.37
CA ALA A 101 -0.31 14.05 -3.17
C ALA A 101 0.46 14.22 -4.50
N TYR A 102 0.24 13.34 -5.47
CA TYR A 102 0.82 13.48 -6.82
C TYR A 102 0.10 14.53 -7.67
N ASP A 103 -1.00 15.13 -7.19
CA ASP A 103 -1.88 16.06 -7.90
C ASP A 103 -2.52 15.45 -9.15
N TRP A 104 -2.72 14.13 -9.18
CA TRP A 104 -3.28 13.45 -10.35
C TRP A 104 -4.75 13.12 -10.10
N ALA A 105 -5.56 13.38 -11.12
CA ALA A 105 -6.99 13.17 -11.07
C ALA A 105 -7.31 11.67 -10.91
N ALA A 106 -7.68 11.30 -9.68
CA ALA A 106 -8.32 10.04 -9.35
C ALA A 106 -9.80 10.31 -9.05
N SER A 107 -10.66 9.34 -9.34
CA SER A 107 -12.04 9.34 -8.85
C SER A 107 -12.04 9.29 -7.33
N ASP A 108 -13.16 9.68 -6.73
CA ASP A 108 -13.42 9.27 -5.35
C ASP A 108 -13.37 7.74 -5.23
N ILE A 109 -13.09 7.26 -4.01
CA ILE A 109 -13.06 5.83 -3.70
C ILE A 109 -14.45 5.26 -3.96
N GLY A 110 -14.53 4.30 -4.88
CA GLY A 110 -15.74 3.58 -5.24
C GLY A 110 -15.81 2.21 -4.57
N GLU A 111 -17.03 1.70 -4.44
CA GLU A 111 -17.30 0.31 -4.07
C GLU A 111 -17.92 -0.39 -5.29
N GLU A 112 -17.36 -1.53 -5.69
CA GLU A 112 -17.92 -2.41 -6.72
C GLU A 112 -18.33 -3.74 -6.08
N VAL A 113 -19.33 -4.39 -6.67
CA VAL A 113 -19.72 -5.74 -6.27
C VAL A 113 -19.01 -6.73 -7.20
N LEU A 114 -18.22 -7.64 -6.64
CA LEU A 114 -17.78 -8.83 -7.35
C LEU A 114 -18.79 -9.94 -7.09
N GLU A 115 -19.37 -10.46 -8.17
CA GLU A 115 -20.21 -11.66 -8.13
C GLU A 115 -19.35 -12.86 -7.71
N ASP A 116 -19.77 -13.57 -6.66
CA ASP A 116 -19.19 -14.83 -6.20
C ASP A 116 -20.33 -15.84 -6.03
N GLU A 117 -20.06 -17.13 -6.28
CA GLU A 117 -21.09 -18.19 -6.33
C GLU A 117 -21.84 -18.32 -5.00
N ASP A 118 -21.18 -17.98 -3.88
CA ASP A 118 -21.77 -18.04 -2.55
C ASP A 118 -22.40 -16.70 -2.11
N LYS A 119 -21.64 -15.59 -2.24
CA LYS A 119 -22.05 -14.25 -1.82
C LYS A 119 -21.25 -13.16 -2.53
N ASP A 120 -21.96 -12.18 -3.07
CA ASP A 120 -21.42 -10.92 -3.54
C ASP A 120 -20.39 -10.29 -2.58
N ILE A 121 -19.17 -10.07 -3.09
CA ILE A 121 -18.06 -9.50 -2.36
C ILE A 121 -17.93 -8.03 -2.75
N LEU A 122 -18.21 -7.15 -1.78
CA LEU A 122 -17.90 -5.74 -1.90
C LEU A 122 -16.38 -5.54 -1.98
N VAL A 123 -15.93 -4.94 -3.08
CA VAL A 123 -14.54 -4.56 -3.33
C VAL A 123 -14.40 -3.06 -3.47
N TYR A 124 -13.23 -2.56 -3.09
CA TYR A 124 -12.92 -1.14 -3.15
C TYR A 124 -12.09 -0.86 -4.41
N VAL A 125 -12.40 0.23 -5.10
CA VAL A 125 -11.74 0.63 -6.35
C VAL A 125 -11.43 2.13 -6.37
N ILE A 126 -10.30 2.47 -6.97
CA ILE A 126 -9.97 3.84 -7.40
C ILE A 126 -9.76 3.80 -8.90
N ASN A 127 -10.45 4.66 -9.64
CA ASN A 127 -10.24 4.83 -11.07
C ASN A 127 -9.42 6.09 -11.32
N PHE A 128 -8.42 6.02 -12.19
CA PHE A 128 -7.56 7.15 -12.54
C PHE A 128 -7.98 7.72 -13.89
N ALA A 129 -7.72 9.02 -14.09
CA ALA A 129 -7.96 9.68 -15.39
C ALA A 129 -7.13 9.09 -16.54
N SER A 130 -6.06 8.34 -16.24
CA SER A 130 -5.27 7.55 -17.18
C SER A 130 -6.04 6.38 -17.81
N GLY A 131 -7.16 5.97 -17.21
CA GLY A 131 -7.93 4.77 -17.58
C GLY A 131 -7.55 3.52 -16.79
N PHE A 132 -6.54 3.58 -15.92
CA PHE A 132 -6.18 2.47 -15.04
C PHE A 132 -6.91 2.53 -13.70
N LYS A 133 -6.88 1.43 -12.96
CA LYS A 133 -7.50 1.31 -11.65
C LYS A 133 -6.64 0.59 -10.61
N ILE A 134 -6.89 0.93 -9.35
CA ILE A 134 -6.44 0.14 -8.21
C ILE A 134 -7.67 -0.53 -7.62
N LYS A 135 -7.65 -1.85 -7.49
CA LYS A 135 -8.76 -2.63 -6.93
C LYS A 135 -8.28 -3.52 -5.80
N ALA A 136 -8.96 -3.47 -4.66
CA ALA A 136 -8.68 -4.32 -3.52
C ALA A 136 -9.64 -5.52 -3.51
N LEU A 137 -9.08 -6.72 -3.67
CA LEU A 137 -9.77 -7.99 -3.83
C LEU A 137 -9.72 -8.80 -2.53
N SER A 138 -10.68 -9.71 -2.37
CA SER A 138 -10.55 -10.79 -1.39
C SER A 138 -9.50 -11.81 -1.83
N SER A 139 -9.03 -12.64 -0.90
CA SER A 139 -8.02 -13.66 -1.15
C SER A 139 -8.49 -14.90 -1.93
N ASN A 140 -9.65 -14.82 -2.60
CA ASN A 140 -10.10 -15.88 -3.51
C ASN A 140 -9.26 -15.84 -4.81
N PRO A 141 -8.52 -16.92 -5.16
CA PRO A 141 -7.69 -16.97 -6.37
C PRO A 141 -8.46 -16.71 -7.67
N SER A 142 -9.77 -17.02 -7.70
CA SER A 142 -10.62 -16.80 -8.87
C SER A 142 -10.75 -15.33 -9.25
N ASN A 143 -10.65 -14.42 -8.27
CA ASN A 143 -10.77 -12.97 -8.50
C ASN A 143 -9.69 -12.41 -9.42
N LEU A 144 -8.52 -13.05 -9.48
CA LEU A 144 -7.39 -12.61 -10.30
C LEU A 144 -7.47 -13.13 -11.74
N ARG A 145 -8.37 -14.07 -12.04
CA ARG A 145 -8.47 -14.67 -13.38
C ARG A 145 -9.03 -13.65 -14.37
N GLY A 146 -8.41 -13.58 -15.56
CA GLY A 146 -8.84 -12.66 -16.62
C GLY A 146 -8.48 -11.19 -16.38
N MET A 147 -7.80 -10.88 -15.28
CA MET A 147 -7.27 -9.55 -15.00
C MET A 147 -5.89 -9.35 -15.63
N GLN A 148 -5.53 -8.09 -15.87
CA GLN A 148 -4.23 -7.68 -16.40
C GLN A 148 -3.72 -6.48 -15.58
N GLY A 149 -2.58 -6.61 -14.92
CA GLY A 149 -2.04 -5.57 -14.02
C GLY A 149 -1.19 -6.14 -12.90
N ASN A 150 -0.52 -5.25 -12.15
CA ASN A 150 0.34 -5.64 -11.04
C ASN A 150 -0.48 -6.26 -9.90
N VAL A 151 0.10 -7.21 -9.17
CA VAL A 151 -0.55 -7.87 -8.04
C VAL A 151 0.26 -7.70 -6.77
N ILE A 152 -0.38 -7.20 -5.71
CA ILE A 152 0.18 -7.09 -4.38
C ILE A 152 -0.52 -8.11 -3.50
N ILE A 153 0.22 -9.06 -2.95
CA ILE A 153 -0.25 -10.04 -1.98
C ILE A 153 0.34 -9.63 -0.62
N ASP A 154 -0.49 -9.02 0.22
CA ASP A 154 -0.10 -8.57 1.56
C ASP A 154 -0.45 -9.62 2.62
N GLU A 155 0.33 -9.61 3.70
CA GLU A 155 0.36 -10.62 4.76
C GLU A 155 0.33 -12.05 4.19
N ALA A 156 1.16 -12.28 3.17
CA ALA A 156 1.21 -13.52 2.40
C ALA A 156 1.32 -14.79 3.25
N ALA A 157 2.11 -14.76 4.33
CA ALA A 157 2.30 -15.91 5.23
C ALA A 157 1.03 -16.27 6.05
N PHE A 158 0.01 -15.40 6.04
CA PHE A 158 -1.27 -15.58 6.71
C PHE A 158 -2.45 -15.79 5.74
N GLN A 159 -2.17 -15.88 4.44
CA GLN A 159 -3.19 -16.24 3.45
C GLN A 159 -3.57 -17.71 3.59
N LYS A 160 -4.89 -18.01 3.59
CA LYS A 160 -5.41 -19.39 3.73
C LYS A 160 -4.91 -20.32 2.63
N ASP A 161 -4.87 -19.81 1.40
CA ASP A 161 -4.37 -20.54 0.22
C ASP A 161 -3.40 -19.67 -0.56
N LEU A 162 -2.24 -19.40 0.04
CA LEU A 162 -1.17 -18.64 -0.62
C LEU A 162 -0.74 -19.30 -1.94
N ALA A 163 -0.76 -20.64 -2.02
CA ALA A 163 -0.32 -21.38 -3.20
C ALA A 163 -1.20 -21.06 -4.42
N ALA A 164 -2.53 -21.12 -4.27
CA ALA A 164 -3.44 -20.83 -5.36
C ALA A 164 -3.45 -19.35 -5.75
N VAL A 165 -3.42 -18.43 -4.77
CA VAL A 165 -3.36 -16.99 -5.04
C VAL A 165 -2.07 -16.63 -5.79
N LEU A 166 -0.92 -17.13 -5.32
CA LEU A 166 0.36 -16.87 -5.97
C LEU A 166 0.42 -17.50 -7.36
N LYS A 167 -0.13 -18.71 -7.55
CA LYS A 167 -0.22 -19.34 -8.88
C LYS A 167 -1.04 -18.50 -9.85
N ALA A 168 -2.17 -17.93 -9.40
CA ALA A 168 -2.97 -17.02 -10.21
C ALA A 168 -2.19 -15.73 -10.54
N ALA A 169 -1.57 -15.11 -9.54
CA ALA A 169 -0.77 -13.89 -9.73
C ALA A 169 0.43 -14.11 -10.70
N LEU A 170 1.11 -15.25 -10.61
CA LEU A 170 2.20 -15.61 -11.51
C LEU A 170 1.76 -15.82 -12.96
N ALA A 171 0.49 -16.13 -13.21
CA ALA A 171 -0.01 -16.20 -14.59
C ALA A 171 -0.06 -14.80 -15.24
N LEU A 172 -0.35 -13.74 -14.46
CA LEU A 172 -0.42 -12.37 -14.96
C LEU A 172 0.97 -11.84 -15.35
N THR A 173 2.06 -12.40 -14.80
CA THR A 173 3.42 -11.98 -15.13
C THR A 173 3.83 -12.38 -16.55
N MET A 174 3.16 -13.36 -17.17
CA MET A 174 3.39 -13.72 -18.57
C MET A 174 3.12 -12.54 -19.53
N TRP A 175 2.28 -11.60 -19.11
CA TRP A 175 1.93 -10.38 -19.85
C TRP A 175 2.69 -9.15 -19.34
N GLY A 176 3.82 -9.34 -18.66
CA GLY A 176 4.68 -8.26 -18.18
C GLY A 176 4.28 -7.64 -16.84
N SER A 177 3.20 -8.09 -16.22
CA SER A 177 2.77 -7.61 -14.90
C SER A 177 3.78 -7.97 -13.81
N LYS A 178 3.81 -7.18 -12.74
CA LYS A 178 4.67 -7.40 -11.58
C LYS A 178 3.90 -7.95 -10.38
N VAL A 179 4.58 -8.74 -9.55
CA VAL A 179 4.05 -9.32 -8.32
C VAL A 179 4.86 -8.83 -7.11
N ARG A 180 4.15 -8.50 -6.03
CA ARG A 180 4.70 -8.02 -4.76
C ARG A 180 4.21 -8.93 -3.66
N LEU A 181 5.13 -9.61 -2.99
CA LEU A 181 4.80 -10.53 -1.90
C LEU A 181 5.29 -9.91 -0.58
N ILE A 182 4.38 -9.39 0.24
CA ILE A 182 4.74 -8.66 1.46
C ILE A 182 4.21 -9.45 2.66
N SER A 183 5.06 -9.76 3.64
CA SER A 183 4.59 -10.41 4.86
C SER A 183 5.60 -10.35 6.00
N THR A 184 5.10 -10.55 7.22
CA THR A 184 5.96 -11.11 8.28
C THR A 184 6.05 -12.64 8.16
N HIS A 185 7.02 -13.25 8.83
CA HIS A 185 7.10 -14.71 8.93
C HIS A 185 5.96 -15.31 9.75
N ASN A 186 5.63 -16.56 9.43
CA ASN A 186 4.64 -17.39 10.13
C ASN A 186 5.12 -18.86 10.21
N GLY A 187 6.27 -19.08 10.85
CA GLY A 187 6.88 -20.41 10.99
C GLY A 187 7.72 -20.84 9.79
N ILE A 188 8.58 -21.84 10.00
CA ILE A 188 9.57 -22.31 9.01
C ILE A 188 8.96 -23.20 7.93
N GLU A 189 7.86 -23.90 8.24
CA GLU A 189 7.17 -24.80 7.32
C GLU A 189 6.18 -24.06 6.40
N ASN A 190 5.99 -22.75 6.62
CA ASN A 190 5.09 -21.94 5.83
C ASN A 190 5.62 -21.76 4.41
N LEU A 191 4.72 -21.84 3.42
CA LEU A 191 5.05 -21.66 2.01
C LEU A 191 5.80 -20.35 1.75
N PHE A 192 5.46 -19.26 2.46
CA PHE A 192 6.16 -17.99 2.36
C PHE A 192 7.67 -18.13 2.67
N ASN A 193 8.01 -18.85 3.74
CA ASN A 193 9.41 -19.10 4.12
C ASN A 193 10.13 -19.98 3.10
N THR A 194 9.43 -21.00 2.57
CA THR A 194 9.98 -21.85 1.49
C THR A 194 10.32 -21.05 0.24
N ILE A 195 9.42 -20.16 -0.20
CA ILE A 195 9.66 -19.30 -1.36
C ILE A 195 10.88 -18.40 -1.14
N ILE A 196 11.02 -17.80 0.04
CA ILE A 196 12.19 -16.98 0.38
C ILE A 196 13.47 -17.80 0.33
N THR A 197 13.45 -18.99 0.94
CA THR A 197 14.62 -19.88 1.01
C THR A 197 15.04 -20.34 -0.39
N ASP A 198 14.08 -20.74 -1.23
CA ASP A 198 14.35 -21.13 -2.61
C ASP A 198 14.86 -19.96 -3.47
N SER A 199 14.38 -18.74 -3.22
CA SER A 199 14.85 -17.53 -3.91
C SER A 199 16.29 -17.20 -3.52
N ARG A 200 16.62 -17.27 -2.22
CA ARG A 200 18.00 -17.10 -1.72
C ARG A 200 18.96 -18.17 -2.22
N ALA A 201 18.48 -19.40 -2.39
CA ALA A 201 19.23 -20.51 -2.97
C ALA A 201 19.38 -20.41 -4.50
N GLY A 202 18.84 -19.36 -5.15
CA GLY A 202 18.92 -19.16 -6.59
C GLY A 202 18.01 -20.05 -7.43
N LYS A 203 17.12 -20.84 -6.81
CA LYS A 203 16.15 -21.71 -7.52
C LYS A 203 15.01 -20.90 -8.15
N LYS A 204 14.69 -19.75 -7.56
CA LYS A 204 13.69 -18.79 -8.05
C LYS A 204 14.36 -17.46 -8.30
N ARG A 205 14.04 -16.81 -9.43
CA ARG A 205 14.58 -15.50 -9.81
C ARG A 205 13.76 -14.36 -9.17
N TYR A 206 13.51 -14.46 -7.87
CA TYR A 206 12.75 -13.45 -7.13
C TYR A 206 13.69 -12.63 -6.27
N SER A 207 13.48 -11.32 -6.25
CA SER A 207 14.25 -10.43 -5.38
C SER A 207 13.71 -10.51 -3.96
N VAL A 208 14.58 -10.59 -2.95
CA VAL A 208 14.19 -10.69 -1.54
C VAL A 208 14.76 -9.52 -0.76
N HIS A 209 13.86 -8.73 -0.17
CA HIS A 209 14.17 -7.63 0.72
C HIS A 209 13.92 -8.07 2.16
N ARG A 210 14.97 -8.10 2.98
CA ARG A 210 14.85 -8.34 4.42
C ARG A 210 14.83 -7.00 5.14
N ILE A 211 13.72 -6.73 5.83
CA ILE A 211 13.47 -5.48 6.55
C ILE A 211 13.10 -5.84 7.99
N ASP A 212 14.11 -6.11 8.81
CA ASP A 212 13.88 -6.28 10.24
C ASP A 212 13.65 -4.93 10.93
N ILE A 213 13.20 -4.99 12.19
CA ILE A 213 12.86 -3.80 12.95
C ILE A 213 14.08 -2.93 13.25
N GLU A 214 15.26 -3.53 13.36
CA GLU A 214 16.51 -2.80 13.64
C GLU A 214 16.93 -2.01 12.41
N LEU A 215 16.92 -2.63 11.22
CA LEU A 215 17.11 -1.95 9.95
C LEU A 215 16.11 -0.80 9.79
N ALA A 216 14.82 -1.05 10.03
CA ALA A 216 13.80 -0.04 9.88
C ALA A 216 14.04 1.16 10.80
N ILE A 217 14.37 0.94 12.08
CA ILE A 217 14.66 2.00 13.05
C ILE A 217 15.92 2.78 12.65
N ASN A 218 17.00 2.08 12.29
CA ASN A 218 18.25 2.70 11.87
C ASN A 218 18.09 3.56 10.62
N GLU A 219 17.08 3.27 9.79
CA GLU A 219 16.74 4.03 8.59
C GLU A 219 15.55 4.99 8.82
N GLY A 220 15.25 5.35 10.06
CA GLY A 220 14.32 6.45 10.39
C GLY A 220 12.89 6.02 10.74
N CYS A 221 12.58 4.73 10.81
CA CYS A 221 11.27 4.27 11.27
C CYS A 221 11.12 4.53 12.78
N THR A 222 10.28 5.51 13.13
CA THR A 222 9.98 5.79 14.54
C THR A 222 8.94 4.81 15.05
N VAL A 223 9.40 3.71 15.62
CA VAL A 223 8.53 2.75 16.31
C VAL A 223 8.38 3.24 17.75
N VAL A 224 7.15 3.54 18.19
CA VAL A 224 6.90 3.81 19.61
C VAL A 224 7.20 2.53 20.39
N SER A 225 8.42 2.43 20.90
CA SER A 225 8.84 1.29 21.69
C SER A 225 8.12 1.36 23.03
N ALA A 226 7.20 0.43 23.30
CA ALA A 226 6.67 0.19 24.63
C ALA A 226 7.74 -0.42 25.59
N ARG A 227 9.03 -0.14 25.36
CA ARG A 227 10.09 -0.46 26.32
C ARG A 227 10.04 0.58 27.43
N SER A 228 9.38 0.20 28.52
CA SER A 228 9.67 0.75 29.84
C SER A 228 11.20 0.86 29.99
N PRO A 229 11.78 2.00 30.40
CA PRO A 229 13.22 2.17 30.44
C PRO A 229 13.84 1.14 31.39
N LYS A 230 14.47 0.09 30.83
CA LYS A 230 15.29 -0.83 31.62
C LYS A 230 16.50 -0.02 32.11
N ARG A 231 16.45 0.39 33.38
CA ARG A 231 17.60 0.92 34.11
C ARG A 231 18.72 -0.12 34.05
N ARG A 232 19.79 0.17 33.28
CA ARG A 232 21.09 -0.46 33.50
C ARG A 232 21.74 0.23 34.70
N GLY A 233 22.24 -0.59 35.62
CA GLY A 233 22.54 -0.21 36.99
C GLY A 233 23.84 0.56 37.22
N HIS A 234 24.03 0.79 38.52
CA HIS A 234 25.24 1.26 39.22
C HIS A 234 25.61 2.74 39.07
N LEU A 235 25.01 3.57 39.92
CA LEU A 235 25.82 4.32 40.88
C LEU A 235 25.09 4.34 42.23
N MET A 236 25.67 3.62 43.17
CA MET A 236 25.29 3.54 44.57
C MET A 236 25.72 4.85 45.24
N LEU A 237 24.78 5.74 45.50
CA LEU A 237 24.97 6.83 46.46
C LEU A 237 23.93 6.65 47.57
N ARG A 238 24.41 6.07 48.67
CA ARG A 238 23.76 6.11 49.98
C ARG A 238 23.66 7.58 50.40
N MET A 239 22.47 8.03 50.78
CA MET A 239 22.33 8.96 51.90
C MET A 239 20.92 8.89 52.48
N ASN A 240 20.90 8.93 53.81
CA ASN A 240 19.82 8.55 54.72
C ASN A 240 18.72 9.63 54.80
N GLY A 241 17.47 9.23 55.04
CA GLY A 241 16.39 10.20 55.28
C GLY A 241 14.98 9.65 55.46
N TRP A 242 14.76 8.82 56.49
CA TRP A 242 13.63 8.86 57.43
C TRP A 242 12.15 9.01 56.97
N ARG A 243 11.32 8.11 57.55
CA ARG A 243 9.90 8.19 57.99
C ARG A 243 8.76 7.73 57.04
N THR A 244 8.40 6.46 57.26
CA THR A 244 7.07 5.90 57.64
C THR A 244 5.75 6.63 57.34
N CYS A 245 4.79 5.79 56.90
CA CYS A 245 3.33 5.79 57.15
C CYS A 245 2.46 6.91 56.58
N SER A 246 1.48 6.59 55.73
CA SER A 246 0.18 6.04 56.16
C SER A 246 -0.81 5.92 54.98
N VAL A 247 -1.49 4.78 54.94
CA VAL A 247 -2.76 4.56 54.24
C VAL A 247 -3.83 5.34 54.99
N ILE A 248 -4.71 6.11 54.33
CA ILE A 248 -6.10 6.37 54.76
C ILE A 248 -6.97 6.86 53.57
N GLN A 249 -7.94 6.00 53.27
CA GLN A 249 -9.32 6.13 52.80
C GLN A 249 -9.90 7.45 52.19
N ARG A 250 -10.73 7.21 51.16
CA ARG A 250 -11.70 8.13 50.53
C ARG A 250 -12.86 8.49 51.47
N PRO A 251 -13.52 9.65 51.28
CA PRO A 251 -14.93 9.83 51.63
C PRO A 251 -15.86 10.03 50.43
N LYS A 252 -17.14 9.74 50.69
CA LYS A 252 -18.29 9.57 49.79
C LYS A 252 -18.96 10.89 49.37
N LYS A 253 -19.69 10.84 48.24
CA LYS A 253 -20.65 11.84 47.72
C LYS A 253 -21.89 11.97 48.62
N THR A 254 -22.51 13.15 48.72
CA THR A 254 -23.93 13.46 48.34
C THR A 254 -24.25 14.99 48.43
N PRO A 255 -25.43 15.52 48.01
CA PRO A 255 -25.52 16.54 46.95
C PRO A 255 -26.13 17.89 47.39
N ALA A 256 -26.09 18.90 46.51
CA ALA A 256 -26.94 20.09 46.61
C ALA A 256 -27.54 20.44 45.24
N ARG A 257 -28.83 20.79 45.27
CA ARG A 257 -29.75 20.97 44.13
C ARG A 257 -30.07 22.46 43.97
N ASN A 258 -30.30 22.86 42.71
CA ASN A 258 -31.17 23.95 42.24
C ASN A 258 -30.79 25.42 42.52
N THR A 259 -30.55 26.23 41.46
CA THR A 259 -31.60 27.01 40.76
C THR A 259 -31.06 27.94 39.66
N MET A 260 -31.86 28.02 38.58
CA MET A 260 -32.16 29.15 37.68
C MET A 260 -31.26 29.63 36.51
N ARG A 261 -31.90 29.50 35.31
CA ARG A 261 -32.11 30.47 34.21
C ARG A 261 -31.01 30.78 33.19
N ALA A 262 -31.16 30.11 32.05
CA ALA A 262 -31.40 30.65 30.69
C ALA A 262 -30.73 31.96 30.22
N LYS A 263 -29.96 31.84 29.13
CA LYS A 263 -30.04 32.73 27.95
C LYS A 263 -29.54 32.01 26.70
N LYS A 264 -30.46 31.67 25.79
CA LYS A 264 -30.20 31.33 24.39
C LYS A 264 -29.71 32.58 23.65
N ARG A 265 -28.64 32.48 22.86
CA ARG A 265 -28.40 33.37 21.72
C ARG A 265 -28.12 32.50 20.49
N ARG A 266 -29.08 32.59 19.57
CA ARG A 266 -29.11 32.07 18.21
C ARG A 266 -28.36 33.08 17.32
N TRP A 267 -27.51 32.59 16.42
CA TRP A 267 -27.02 33.36 15.28
C TRP A 267 -27.50 32.64 14.02
N ASP A 268 -28.56 33.18 13.43
CA ASP A 268 -28.94 32.96 12.02
C ASP A 268 -28.24 34.05 11.21
N LEU A 269 -27.53 33.67 10.14
CA LEU A 269 -27.22 34.55 9.01
C LEU A 269 -27.49 33.77 7.72
N SER A 270 -28.72 33.89 7.26
CA SER A 270 -29.14 33.66 5.88
C SER A 270 -28.91 34.91 5.05
N GLY A 271 -28.35 34.74 3.84
CA GLY A 271 -28.20 35.82 2.86
C GLY A 271 -27.35 35.37 1.66
N PRO A 272 -27.91 35.24 0.45
CA PRO A 272 -27.20 34.69 -0.72
C PRO A 272 -26.48 35.79 -1.51
N PHE A 273 -25.22 35.57 -1.89
CA PHE A 273 -24.51 36.45 -2.81
C PHE A 273 -24.05 35.69 -4.08
N ARG A 274 -24.84 35.90 -5.13
CA ARG A 274 -24.57 35.88 -6.57
C ARG A 274 -23.47 34.97 -7.13
N SER A 275 -23.94 34.04 -7.96
CA SER A 275 -23.20 33.35 -9.02
C SER A 275 -22.59 34.33 -10.02
N ARG A 276 -21.31 34.11 -10.37
CA ARG A 276 -20.71 34.57 -11.62
C ARG A 276 -20.31 33.34 -12.43
N THR A 277 -20.94 33.24 -13.58
CA THR A 277 -20.54 32.41 -14.71
C THR A 277 -19.20 32.90 -15.26
N SER A 278 -18.31 31.98 -15.56
CA SER A 278 -17.17 32.21 -16.44
C SER A 278 -16.96 30.97 -17.30
N SER A 279 -17.68 30.97 -18.43
CA SER A 279 -17.30 30.27 -19.65
C SER A 279 -16.19 31.05 -20.36
N ALA A 280 -15.40 30.34 -21.17
CA ALA A 280 -14.52 30.81 -22.24
C ALA A 280 -13.01 30.93 -21.95
N TRP A 281 -12.29 29.80 -21.94
CA TRP A 281 -10.92 29.59 -22.43
C TRP A 281 -10.88 28.09 -22.80
N PHE A 282 -10.54 27.54 -23.97
CA PHE A 282 -9.66 27.92 -25.06
C PHE A 282 -10.09 27.10 -26.32
N ARG A 283 -10.20 27.73 -27.50
CA ARG A 283 -10.21 27.05 -28.80
C ARG A 283 -8.86 27.32 -29.48
N SER A 284 -8.34 26.31 -30.17
CA SER A 284 -7.70 26.37 -31.50
C SER A 284 -6.24 25.92 -31.58
N ARG A 285 -5.97 25.22 -32.70
CA ARG A 285 -4.70 24.78 -33.34
C ARG A 285 -4.25 23.38 -32.89
N SER A 286 -4.05 22.38 -33.76
CA SER A 286 -3.68 22.40 -35.18
C SER A 286 -4.08 21.10 -35.88
N ALA A 287 -4.67 21.22 -37.06
CA ALA A 287 -4.75 20.14 -38.06
C ALA A 287 -3.61 20.30 -39.06
N LEU A 288 -3.42 19.26 -39.88
CA LEU A 288 -2.53 19.10 -41.04
C LEU A 288 -1.14 18.50 -40.76
N HIS A 289 -0.99 17.22 -41.09
CA HIS A 289 -0.14 16.79 -42.20
C HIS A 289 -0.87 15.70 -43.01
N ARG A 290 -1.04 15.95 -44.32
CA ARG A 290 -1.45 14.96 -45.33
C ARG A 290 -0.19 14.24 -45.80
N HIS A 291 -0.30 12.97 -46.20
CA HIS A 291 0.14 12.55 -47.53
C HIS A 291 -0.47 11.20 -47.93
N ASP A 292 -0.93 11.19 -49.17
CA ASP A 292 -1.63 10.17 -49.95
C ASP A 292 -0.72 9.03 -50.49
N ARG A 293 -1.40 7.97 -50.96
CA ARG A 293 -0.97 6.88 -51.89
C ARG A 293 -0.07 5.80 -51.26
N ILE A 294 -0.29 4.50 -51.50
CA ILE A 294 -0.36 3.80 -52.80
C ILE A 294 -1.29 2.54 -52.74
N GLN A 295 -1.80 2.21 -53.91
CA GLN A 295 -2.84 1.24 -54.28
C GLN A 295 -2.52 -0.26 -54.08
N ARG A 296 -3.62 -1.03 -53.98
CA ARG A 296 -3.71 -2.49 -54.14
C ARG A 296 -3.56 -2.92 -55.61
N HIS A 297 -2.98 -4.09 -55.87
CA HIS A 297 -3.53 -5.11 -56.80
C HIS A 297 -2.78 -6.47 -56.70
N PRO A 298 -3.30 -7.59 -57.26
CA PRO A 298 -3.33 -8.92 -56.61
C PRO A 298 -2.64 -10.03 -57.45
N ARG A 299 -2.77 -11.30 -57.00
CA ARG A 299 -2.54 -12.63 -57.64
C ARG A 299 -1.64 -13.49 -56.72
N ARG A 300 -1.75 -14.81 -56.60
CA ARG A 300 -2.55 -15.86 -57.26
C ARG A 300 -2.55 -17.09 -56.34
N ASN A 301 -3.54 -17.93 -56.60
CA ASN A 301 -3.90 -19.21 -55.98
C ASN A 301 -2.95 -20.36 -56.40
N THR A 302 -2.58 -21.26 -55.49
CA THR A 302 -2.34 -22.70 -55.76
C THR A 302 -2.61 -23.55 -54.50
N ARG A 303 -3.72 -24.30 -54.54
CA ARG A 303 -3.92 -25.58 -53.84
C ARG A 303 -2.90 -26.61 -54.36
N THR A 304 -2.48 -27.58 -53.53
CA THR A 304 -2.74 -29.05 -53.64
C THR A 304 -1.70 -29.91 -52.89
N GLY A 305 -2.18 -31.03 -52.32
CA GLY A 305 -1.42 -32.24 -51.93
C GLY A 305 -0.93 -32.23 -50.49
N ASN A 306 -1.52 -32.90 -49.49
CA ASN A 306 -2.01 -34.28 -49.33
C ASN A 306 -0.92 -35.36 -49.22
N ALA A 307 -1.05 -36.15 -48.15
CA ALA A 307 -0.57 -37.51 -47.89
C ALA A 307 0.91 -37.77 -47.58
N GLY A 308 1.15 -38.23 -46.34
CA GLY A 308 1.45 -39.65 -46.12
C GLY A 308 2.84 -40.05 -45.60
N MET A 309 2.81 -40.98 -44.64
CA MET A 309 3.89 -41.86 -44.11
C MET A 309 4.78 -41.26 -43.02
N ALA A 310 4.77 -41.70 -41.75
CA ALA A 310 4.79 -43.03 -41.13
C ALA A 310 6.07 -43.84 -41.44
N GLY A 311 6.80 -44.23 -40.38
CA GLY A 311 8.04 -45.03 -40.39
C GLY A 311 9.11 -44.36 -39.52
N GLU A 312 9.13 -44.61 -38.21
CA GLU A 312 9.92 -45.67 -37.54
C GLU A 312 11.43 -45.39 -37.48
N GLY A 313 12.02 -45.51 -36.28
CA GLY A 313 13.45 -45.80 -36.12
C GLY A 313 14.26 -44.83 -35.25
N CYS A 314 14.24 -45.04 -33.93
CA CYS A 314 15.40 -44.82 -33.04
C CYS A 314 16.52 -45.84 -33.40
N PRO A 315 17.77 -45.82 -32.85
CA PRO A 315 18.34 -44.93 -31.84
C PRO A 315 19.81 -44.48 -32.09
N ALA A 316 20.26 -43.46 -31.35
CA ALA A 316 21.52 -43.41 -30.60
C ALA A 316 21.51 -42.15 -29.70
#